data_AF-A0A7C0V3Q7-F1
#
_entry.id   AF-A0A7C0V3Q7-F1
#
_cell.length_a   1.000
_cell.length_b   1.000
_cell.length_c   1.000
_cell.angle_alpha   90.00
_cell.angle_beta   90.00
_cell.angle_gamma   90.00
#
_symmetry.space_group_name_H-M   'P 1'
#
loop_
_entity.id
_entity.type
_entity.pdbx_description
1 polymer ?
#
loop_
_entity_poly.entity_id
_entity_poly.type
_entity_poly.pdbx_seq_one_letter_code
_entity_poly.pdbx_strand_id
1 'polypeptide(L)'
;MTSPPEIIGHGTWYDKAAKELIERELRLGRSLDLIRTESGLGASGFPHIGSLGDCIRNYAIALALEEQGYKAEYIAFSDDKDGLR
;
A
#
# COMPACT_ATOMS: atom_id res chain seq x y z
N MET A 1 -22.53 -26.39 -9.67
CA MET A 1 -21.08 -26.23 -9.91
C MET A 1 -20.76 -24.75 -9.74
N THR A 2 -19.95 -24.37 -8.75
CA THR A 2 -19.51 -22.99 -8.56
C THR A 2 -18.39 -22.68 -9.55
N SER A 3 -18.44 -21.51 -10.19
CA SER A 3 -17.36 -21.00 -11.04
C SER A 3 -16.05 -20.92 -10.25
N PRO A 4 -14.89 -21.12 -10.89
CA PRO A 4 -13.61 -20.85 -10.23
C PRO A 4 -13.56 -19.39 -9.74
N PRO A 5 -12.84 -19.11 -8.64
CA PRO A 5 -12.72 -17.75 -8.13
C PRO A 5 -12.05 -16.84 -9.17
N GLU A 6 -12.51 -15.59 -9.23
CA GLU A 6 -11.86 -14.53 -10.02
C GLU A 6 -10.46 -14.28 -9.46
N ILE A 7 -9.44 -14.30 -10.32
CA ILE A 7 -8.06 -13.96 -9.97
C ILE A 7 -7.82 -12.50 -10.41
N ILE A 8 -7.42 -11.65 -9.47
CA ILE A 8 -7.10 -10.25 -9.70
C ILE A 8 -5.57 -10.13 -9.70
N GLY A 9 -5.00 -9.47 -10.72
CA GLY A 9 -3.55 -9.31 -10.86
C GLY A 9 -2.81 -10.66 -10.76
N HIS A 10 -1.87 -10.76 -9.83
CA HIS A 10 -1.12 -11.99 -9.58
C HIS A 10 -1.81 -12.99 -8.63
N GLY A 11 -3.02 -12.69 -8.16
CA GLY A 11 -3.74 -13.52 -7.20
C GLY A 11 -3.19 -13.42 -5.77
N THR A 12 -2.46 -12.35 -5.46
CA THR A 12 -1.96 -12.09 -4.12
C THR A 12 -2.98 -11.29 -3.31
N TRP A 13 -2.75 -11.21 -1.99
CA TRP A 13 -3.57 -10.35 -1.15
C TRP A 13 -3.33 -8.85 -1.40
N TYR A 14 -2.17 -8.47 -1.98
CA TYR A 14 -1.89 -7.08 -2.37
C TYR A 14 -2.80 -6.64 -3.52
N ASP A 15 -3.00 -7.52 -4.51
CA ASP A 15 -3.91 -7.27 -5.64
C ASP A 15 -5.34 -7.01 -5.15
N LYS A 16 -5.80 -7.85 -4.22
CA LYS A 16 -7.11 -7.70 -3.60
C LYS A 16 -7.21 -6.40 -2.79
N ALA A 17 -6.21 -6.08 -1.96
CA ALA A 17 -6.20 -4.87 -1.16
C ALA A 17 -6.23 -3.60 -2.03
N ALA A 18 -5.46 -3.59 -3.12
CA ALA A 18 -5.47 -2.52 -4.12
C ALA A 18 -6.87 -2.38 -4.78
N LYS A 19 -7.50 -3.48 -5.18
CA LYS A 19 -8.88 -3.46 -5.75
C LYS A 19 -9.88 -2.88 -4.75
N GLU A 20 -9.85 -3.33 -3.50
CA GLU A 20 -10.74 -2.84 -2.44
C GLU A 20 -10.53 -1.36 -2.14
N LEU A 21 -9.28 -0.87 -2.20
CA LEU A 21 -8.94 0.55 -2.06
C LEU A 21 -9.55 1.37 -3.21
N ILE A 22 -9.35 0.94 -4.46
CA ILE A 22 -9.91 1.60 -5.65
C ILE A 22 -11.44 1.67 -5.55
N GLU A 23 -12.09 0.56 -5.25
CA GLU A 23 -13.55 0.50 -5.10
C GLU A 23 -14.05 1.43 -3.98
N ARG A 24 -13.32 1.53 -2.87
CA ARG A 24 -13.64 2.46 -1.78
C ARG A 24 -13.53 3.91 -2.24
N GLU A 25 -12.43 4.32 -2.88
CA GLU A 25 -12.23 5.71 -3.31
C GLU A 25 -13.27 6.11 -4.39
N LEU A 26 -13.64 5.19 -5.28
CA LEU A 26 -14.75 5.39 -6.23
C LEU A 26 -16.08 5.62 -5.52
N ARG A 27 -16.41 4.81 -4.50
CA ARG A 27 -17.62 4.99 -3.68
C ARG A 27 -17.62 6.33 -2.94
N LEU A 28 -16.46 6.83 -2.53
CA LEU A 28 -16.29 8.12 -1.85
C LEU A 28 -16.23 9.32 -2.81
N GLY A 29 -16.19 9.08 -4.13
CA GLY A 29 -16.07 10.14 -5.14
C GLY A 29 -14.74 10.89 -5.08
N ARG A 30 -13.66 10.25 -4.61
CA ARG A 30 -12.33 10.85 -4.52
C ARG A 30 -11.53 10.61 -5.80
N SER A 31 -10.58 11.51 -6.08
CA SER A 31 -9.72 11.37 -7.25
C SER A 31 -8.81 10.14 -7.11
N LEU A 32 -8.62 9.45 -8.23
CA LEU A 32 -7.69 8.35 -8.43
C LEU A 32 -6.52 8.74 -9.35
N ASP A 33 -6.34 10.05 -9.61
CA ASP A 33 -5.28 10.55 -10.51
C ASP A 33 -3.87 10.22 -9.99
N LEU A 34 -3.73 10.14 -8.67
CA LEU A 34 -2.53 9.68 -7.98
C LEU A 34 -2.90 9.12 -6.59
N ILE A 35 -2.54 7.87 -6.35
CA ILE A 35 -2.76 7.19 -5.07
C ILE A 35 -1.43 7.10 -4.32
N ARG A 36 -1.41 7.49 -3.05
CA ARG A 36 -0.20 7.39 -2.23
C ARG A 36 -0.30 6.27 -1.22
N THR A 37 0.75 5.45 -1.15
CA THR A 37 0.99 4.57 -0.01
C THR A 37 2.14 5.13 0.79
N GLU A 38 2.13 4.90 2.10
CA GLU A 38 3.06 5.56 3.00
C GLU A 38 3.56 4.59 4.05
N SER A 39 4.84 4.69 4.41
CA SER A 39 5.36 4.03 5.60
C SER A 39 6.22 5.00 6.40
N GLY A 40 6.12 4.88 7.73
CA GLY A 40 6.85 5.69 8.68
C GLY A 40 7.82 4.85 9.50
N LEU A 41 8.99 5.41 9.77
CA LEU A 41 9.99 4.81 10.65
C LEU A 41 10.35 5.79 11.76
N GLY A 42 10.06 5.40 13.01
CA GLY A 42 10.56 6.10 14.19
C GLY A 42 12.09 6.09 14.23
N ALA A 43 12.70 7.27 14.31
CA ALA A 43 14.16 7.44 14.27
C ALA A 43 14.87 7.12 15.61
N SER A 44 14.17 6.50 16.57
CA SER A 44 14.67 6.26 17.92
C SER A 44 15.56 5.03 18.05
N GLY A 45 15.69 4.21 17.00
CA GLY A 45 16.49 2.99 17.03
C GLY A 45 16.78 2.41 15.64
N PHE A 46 17.55 1.32 15.61
CA PHE A 46 17.86 0.63 14.36
C PHE A 46 16.62 -0.10 13.81
N PRO A 47 16.32 0.02 12.50
CA PRO A 47 15.25 -0.74 11.88
C PRO A 47 15.48 -2.25 12.04
N HIS A 48 14.42 -2.97 12.36
CA HIS A 48 14.40 -4.43 12.35
C HIS A 48 13.47 -4.95 11.25
N ILE A 49 13.44 -6.27 11.06
CA ILE A 49 12.66 -6.91 10.00
C ILE A 49 11.15 -6.59 10.06
N GLY A 50 10.64 -6.26 11.25
CA GLY A 50 9.26 -5.81 11.43
C GLY A 50 9.03 -4.43 10.80
N SER A 51 9.91 -3.46 11.07
CA SER A 51 9.88 -2.13 10.45
C SER A 51 10.02 -2.22 8.92
N LEU A 52 10.91 -3.10 8.44
CA LEU A 52 11.05 -3.36 7.01
C LEU A 52 9.77 -3.95 6.39
N GLY A 53 9.08 -4.84 7.11
CA GLY A 53 7.83 -5.42 6.67
C GLY A 53 6.74 -4.37 6.39
N ASP A 54 6.74 -3.25 7.12
CA ASP A 54 5.81 -2.17 6.84
C ASP A 54 6.11 -1.43 5.53
N CYS A 55 7.39 -1.13 5.29
CA CYS A 55 7.87 -0.54 4.04
C CYS A 55 7.50 -1.42 2.83
N ILE A 56 7.79 -2.71 2.92
CA ILE A 56 7.56 -3.67 1.83
C ILE A 56 6.07 -3.79 1.51
N ARG A 57 5.19 -3.87 2.52
CA ARG A 57 3.74 -3.99 2.29
C ARG A 57 3.18 -2.77 1.58
N ASN A 58 3.55 -1.56 2.01
CA ASN A 58 3.08 -0.33 1.36
C ASN A 58 3.61 -0.20 -0.07
N TYR A 59 4.87 -0.55 -0.30
CA TYR A 59 5.43 -0.58 -1.64
C TYR A 59 4.75 -1.62 -2.54
N ALA A 60 4.47 -2.83 -2.03
CA ALA A 60 3.78 -3.87 -2.78
C ALA A 60 2.34 -3.47 -3.15
N ILE A 61 1.63 -2.74 -2.29
CA ILE A 61 0.32 -2.18 -2.63
C ILE A 61 0.43 -1.12 -3.73
N ALA A 62 1.44 -0.25 -3.68
CA ALA A 62 1.67 0.73 -4.76
C ALA A 62 1.88 0.03 -6.11
N LEU A 63 2.72 -1.01 -6.15
CA LEU A 63 2.91 -1.81 -7.36
C LEU A 63 1.60 -2.47 -7.83
N ALA A 64 0.82 -3.03 -6.91
CA ALA A 64 -0.47 -3.66 -7.25
C ALA A 64 -1.51 -2.65 -7.77
N LEU A 65 -1.44 -1.38 -7.39
CA LEU A 65 -2.26 -0.29 -7.94
C LEU A 65 -1.80 0.06 -9.37
N GLU A 66 -0.49 0.12 -9.60
CA GLU A 66 0.09 0.36 -10.93
C GLU A 66 -0.26 -0.75 -11.93
N GLU A 67 -0.15 -2.02 -11.52
CA GLU A 67 -0.57 -3.18 -12.32
C GLU A 67 -2.07 -3.15 -12.68
N GLN A 68 -2.90 -2.52 -11.84
CA GLN A 68 -4.32 -2.29 -12.09
C GLN A 68 -4.61 -1.02 -12.90
N GLY A 69 -3.58 -0.32 -13.38
CA GLY A 69 -3.69 0.83 -14.27
C GLY A 69 -3.82 2.18 -13.57
N TYR A 70 -3.59 2.25 -12.25
CA TYR A 70 -3.66 3.49 -11.49
C TYR A 70 -2.26 4.02 -11.20
N LYS A 71 -2.08 5.34 -11.29
CA LYS A 71 -0.82 5.96 -10.87
C LYS A 71 -0.69 5.87 -9.36
N ALA A 72 0.42 5.32 -8.90
CA ALA A 72 0.74 5.26 -7.48
C ALA A 72 2.10 5.90 -7.17
N GLU A 73 2.26 6.37 -5.95
CA GLU A 73 3.53 6.87 -5.41
C GLU A 73 3.69 6.30 -3.99
N TYR A 74 4.86 5.75 -3.70
CA TYR A 74 5.19 5.28 -2.36
C TYR A 74 6.09 6.30 -1.65
N ILE A 75 5.64 6.78 -0.49
CA ILE A 75 6.40 7.72 0.35
C ILE A 75 6.90 6.98 1.59
N ALA A 76 8.22 6.89 1.73
CA ALA A 76 8.86 6.46 2.97
C ALA A 76 9.37 7.68 3.71
N PHE A 77 9.03 7.81 4.99
CA PHE A 77 9.49 8.92 5.82
C PHE A 77 10.02 8.43 7.18
N SER A 78 10.84 9.27 7.81
CA SER A 78 11.34 9.04 9.16
C SER A 78 10.80 10.11 10.10
N ASP A 79 10.30 9.68 11.26
CA ASP A 79 9.82 10.56 12.32
C ASP A 79 11.01 11.05 13.17
N ASP A 80 11.91 11.80 12.55
CA ASP A 80 13.16 12.28 13.15
C ASP A 80 12.99 13.49 14.09
N LYS A 81 11.76 14.03 14.16
CA LYS A 81 11.37 15.12 15.07
C LYS A 81 10.71 14.65 16.35
N ASP A 82 10.53 13.34 16.55
CA ASP A 82 9.97 12.81 17.77
C ASP A 82 10.90 13.06 18.97
N GLY A 83 10.31 13.42 20.11
CA GLY A 83 11.07 13.58 21.35
C GLY A 83 11.68 12.25 21.81
N LEU A 84 12.89 12.31 22.39
CA LEU A 84 13.55 11.14 22.97
C LEU A 84 12.71 10.59 24.13
N ARG A 85 12.41 9.29 24.11
CA ARG A 85 11.68 8.57 25.16
C ARG A 85 12.47 7.34 25.60
#